data_AF-A0A1F4YJM7-F1
#
_entry.id   AF-A0A1F4YJM7-F1
#
_cell.length_a   1.000
_cell.length_b   1.000
_cell.length_c   1.000
_cell.angle_alpha   90.00
_cell.angle_beta   90.00
_cell.angle_gamma   90.00
#
_symmetry.space_group_name_H-M   'P 1'
#
loop_
_entity.id
_entity.type
_entity.pdbx_description
1 polymer ?
#
loop_
_entity_poly.entity_id
_entity_poly.type
_entity_poly.pdbx_seq_one_letter_code
_entity_poly.pdbx_strand_id
1 'polypeptide(L)'
;MAGRNINVWIENWTNDGVNVQVPRYSVSVRIEWTKADGTPGSHENAYRFPNALQNVPVARLRRYMEEIILREVRIQLGIDEAQE
;
A
#
# COMPACT_ATOMS: atom_id res chain seq x y z
N MET A 1 -2.32 21.05 -3.01
CA MET A 1 -1.09 21.35 -2.26
C MET A 1 -0.28 20.06 -2.17
N ALA A 2 0.83 19.98 -2.90
CA ALA A 2 1.63 18.76 -2.97
C ALA A 2 2.48 18.61 -1.69
N GLY A 3 2.36 17.48 -1.01
CA GLY A 3 3.23 17.14 0.10
C GLY A 3 4.64 16.81 -0.37
N ARG A 4 5.66 17.11 0.46
CA ARG A 4 7.07 16.74 0.23
C ARG A 4 7.41 15.49 1.04
N ASN A 5 8.38 14.70 0.57
CA ASN A 5 8.92 13.50 1.24
C ASN A 5 7.84 12.46 1.62
N ILE A 6 7.29 11.77 0.62
CA ILE A 6 6.34 10.67 0.85
C ILE A 6 7.12 9.37 1.05
N ASN A 7 6.94 8.75 2.21
CA ASN A 7 7.48 7.45 2.56
C ASN A 7 6.34 6.45 2.71
N VAL A 8 6.51 5.24 2.17
CA VAL A 8 5.51 4.17 2.20
C VAL A 8 6.14 2.94 2.81
N TRP A 9 5.47 2.35 3.80
CA TRP A 9 5.83 1.08 4.41
C TRP A 9 4.69 0.09 4.25
N ILE A 10 5.03 -1.12 3.81
CA ILE A 10 4.10 -2.24 3.73
C ILE A 10 4.64 -3.37 4.60
N GLU A 11 3.94 -3.63 5.70
CA GLU A 11 4.41 -4.45 6.82
C GLU A 11 3.34 -5.44 7.27
N ASN A 12 3.71 -6.32 8.22
CA ASN A 12 2.78 -7.23 8.91
C ASN A 12 1.94 -8.15 8.01
N TRP A 13 2.56 -8.66 6.93
CA TRP A 13 1.94 -9.64 6.05
C TRP A 13 1.58 -10.91 6.82
N THR A 14 0.28 -11.16 6.99
CA THR A 14 -0.23 -12.31 7.73
C THR A 14 -1.17 -13.11 6.84
N ASN A 15 -0.95 -14.43 6.78
CA ASN A 15 -1.91 -15.35 6.17
C ASN A 15 -2.98 -15.72 7.21
N ASP A 16 -4.11 -15.03 7.16
CA ASP A 16 -5.27 -15.29 8.01
C ASP A 16 -6.05 -16.54 7.56
N GLY A 17 -5.61 -17.18 6.48
CA GLY A 17 -6.38 -18.09 5.66
C GLY A 17 -6.16 -19.59 5.83
N VAL A 18 -5.57 -20.07 6.94
CA VAL A 18 -5.29 -21.52 7.05
C VAL A 18 -6.55 -22.35 7.37
N ASN A 19 -7.61 -21.74 7.93
CA ASN A 19 -8.82 -22.45 8.41
C ASN A 19 -10.17 -21.77 8.03
N VAL A 20 -10.21 -20.94 6.99
CA VAL A 20 -11.45 -20.24 6.54
C VAL A 20 -11.78 -20.59 5.08
N GLN A 21 -13.08 -20.66 4.75
CA GLN A 21 -13.59 -21.05 3.42
C GLN A 21 -13.03 -20.22 2.25
N VAL A 22 -12.64 -18.97 2.53
CA VAL A 22 -11.87 -18.14 1.61
C VAL A 22 -10.62 -17.76 2.38
N PRO A 23 -9.42 -18.23 1.99
CA PRO A 23 -8.20 -17.83 2.64
C PRO A 23 -8.08 -16.30 2.55
N ARG A 24 -7.41 -15.65 3.50
CA ARG A 24 -7.30 -14.18 3.54
C ARG A 24 -5.87 -13.80 3.86
N TYR A 25 -5.43 -12.68 3.30
CA TYR A 25 -4.21 -12.01 3.74
C TYR A 25 -4.58 -10.70 4.41
N SER A 26 -3.88 -10.39 5.49
CA SER A 26 -3.87 -9.08 6.12
C SER A 26 -2.52 -8.42 5.91
N VAL A 27 -2.53 -7.12 5.60
CA VAL A 27 -1.34 -6.31 5.42
C VAL A 27 -1.53 -4.94 6.08
N SER A 28 -0.50 -4.42 6.74
CA SER A 28 -0.47 -3.05 7.25
C SER A 28 0.21 -2.17 6.22
N VAL A 29 -0.43 -1.06 5.86
CA VAL A 29 0.16 -0.02 5.02
C VAL A 29 0.24 1.26 5.85
N ARG A 30 1.46 1.77 6.01
CA ARG A 30 1.75 3.08 6.61
C ARG A 30 2.27 4.01 5.53
N ILE A 31 1.72 5.21 5.48
CA ILE A 31 2.14 6.29 4.59
C ILE A 31 2.45 7.50 5.46
N GLU A 32 3.63 8.07 5.31
CA GLU A 32 4.00 9.32 5.96
C GLU A 32 4.36 10.33 4.88
N TRP A 33 3.97 11.58 5.09
CA TRP A 33 4.25 12.68 4.17
C TRP A 33 4.43 13.98 4.95
N THR A 34 5.08 14.97 4.35
CA THR A 34 5.10 16.34 4.88
C THR A 34 4.12 17.18 4.07
N LYS A 35 3.18 17.86 4.72
CA LYS A 35 2.23 18.77 4.08
C LYS A 35 2.95 20.02 3.55
N ALA A 36 2.27 20.79 2.70
CA ALA A 36 2.85 21.99 2.09
C ALA A 36 3.20 23.10 3.11
N ASP A 37 2.58 23.09 4.28
CA ASP A 37 2.89 23.99 5.40
C ASP A 37 4.07 23.48 6.27
N GLY A 38 4.70 22.37 5.90
CA GLY A 38 5.78 21.74 6.66
C GLY A 38 5.31 20.79 7.76
N THR A 39 4.00 20.64 7.98
CA THR A 39 3.47 19.75 9.03
C THR A 39 3.57 18.29 8.61
N PRO A 40 4.07 17.37 9.46
CA PRO A 40 4.04 15.95 9.16
C PRO A 40 2.59 15.42 9.13
N GLY A 41 2.33 14.48 8.24
CA GLY A 41 1.11 13.70 8.13
C GLY A 41 1.44 12.22 8.11
N SER A 42 0.61 11.41 8.75
CA SER A 42 0.71 9.96 8.70
C SER A 42 -0.67 9.34 8.52
N HIS A 43 -0.70 8.21 7.83
CA HIS A 43 -1.87 7.37 7.69
C HIS A 43 -1.44 5.92 7.80
N GLU A 44 -2.08 5.16 8.67
CA GLU A 44 -1.84 3.73 8.82
C GLU A 44 -3.18 3.01 8.78
N ASN A 45 -3.26 1.96 7.96
CA ASN A 45 -4.46 1.14 7.90
C ASN A 45 -4.11 -0.33 7.59
N ALA A 46 -4.94 -1.22 8.11
CA ALA A 46 -4.83 -2.66 7.85
C ALA A 46 -5.84 -3.06 6.75
N TYR A 47 -5.34 -3.63 5.68
CA TYR A 47 -6.15 -4.09 4.55
C TYR A 47 -6.25 -5.61 4.58
N ARG A 48 -7.48 -6.11 4.38
CA ARG A 48 -7.76 -7.54 4.19
C ARG A 48 -8.24 -7.76 2.77
N PHE A 49 -7.66 -8.72 2.07
CA PHE A 49 -8.10 -9.08 0.73
C PHE A 49 -8.36 -10.58 0.59
N PRO A 50 -9.35 -10.97 -0.24
CA PRO A 50 -9.60 -12.37 -0.53
C PRO A 50 -8.37 -13.00 -1.17
N ASN A 51 -8.01 -14.20 -0.71
CA ASN A 51 -6.79 -14.85 -1.15
C ASN A 51 -6.97 -15.63 -2.46
N ALA A 52 -7.43 -14.96 -3.52
CA ALA A 52 -7.35 -15.49 -4.88
C ALA A 52 -5.89 -15.65 -5.36
N LEU A 53 -4.96 -15.03 -4.64
CA LEU A 53 -3.53 -14.98 -4.95
C LEU A 53 -2.70 -15.87 -4.01
N GLN A 54 -3.29 -16.92 -3.41
CA GLN A 54 -2.64 -17.75 -2.37
C GLN A 54 -1.35 -18.43 -2.82
N ASN A 55 -1.24 -18.66 -4.13
CA ASN A 55 -0.07 -19.28 -4.75
C ASN A 55 0.99 -18.26 -5.17
N VAL A 56 0.72 -16.96 -5.01
CA VAL A 56 1.68 -15.90 -5.33
C VAL A 56 2.60 -15.71 -4.12
N PRO A 57 3.93 -15.77 -4.30
CA PRO A 57 4.86 -15.51 -3.21
C PRO A 57 4.65 -14.13 -2.59
N VAL A 58 4.66 -14.05 -1.26
CA VAL A 58 4.44 -12.80 -0.49
C VAL A 58 5.36 -11.66 -0.97
N ALA A 59 6.63 -11.95 -1.27
CA ALA A 59 7.56 -10.96 -1.79
C ALA A 59 7.11 -10.32 -3.12
N ARG A 60 6.42 -11.09 -3.97
CA ARG A 60 5.88 -10.59 -5.25
C ARG A 60 4.62 -9.76 -5.03
N LEU A 61 3.74 -10.18 -4.12
CA LEU A 61 2.55 -9.40 -3.74
C LEU A 61 2.93 -8.05 -3.14
N ARG A 62 3.92 -8.04 -2.25
CA ARG A 62 4.48 -6.83 -1.68
C ARG A 62 4.96 -5.86 -2.76
N ARG A 63 5.76 -6.36 -3.71
CA ARG A 63 6.25 -5.54 -4.82
C ARG A 63 5.12 -4.92 -5.64
N TYR A 64 4.08 -5.69 -5.96
CA TYR A 64 2.93 -5.15 -6.70
C TYR A 64 2.18 -4.07 -5.92
N MET A 65 1.99 -4.24 -4.61
CA MET A 65 1.36 -3.20 -3.79
C MET A 65 2.24 -1.94 -3.70
N GLU A 66 3.55 -2.09 -3.55
CA GLU A 66 4.49 -0.97 -3.58
C GLU A 66 4.43 -0.22 -4.92
N GLU A 67 4.41 -0.96 -6.04
CA GLU A 67 4.32 -0.37 -7.39
C GLU A 67 2.99 0.37 -7.62
N ILE A 68 1.85 -0.20 -7.18
CA ILE A 68 0.53 0.46 -7.28
C ILE A 68 0.49 1.74 -6.45
N ILE A 69 0.89 1.66 -5.17
CA ILE A 69 0.84 2.82 -4.27
C ILE A 69 1.78 3.93 -4.79
N LEU A 70 3.00 3.56 -5.21
CA LEU A 70 3.95 4.53 -5.72
C LEU A 70 3.44 5.20 -7.00
N ARG A 71 2.78 4.44 -7.88
CA ARG A 71 2.18 5.01 -9.10
C ARG A 71 1.04 5.98 -8.78
N GLU A 72 0.11 5.61 -7.93
CA GLU A 72 -1.00 6.50 -7.52
C GLU A 72 -0.48 7.77 -6.82
N VAL A 73 0.52 7.63 -5.95
CA VAL A 73 1.19 8.77 -5.30
C VAL A 73 1.83 9.70 -6.34
N ARG A 74 2.54 9.16 -7.34
CA ARG A 74 3.16 9.96 -8.40
C ARG A 74 2.12 10.70 -9.25
N ILE A 75 1.00 10.06 -9.56
CA ILE A 75 -0.12 10.69 -10.28
C ILE A 75 -0.72 11.83 -9.46
N GLN A 76 -1.02 11.61 -8.17
CA GLN A 76 -1.57 12.66 -7.30
C GLN A 76 -0.61 13.83 -7.07
N LEU A 77 0.70 13.58 -7.12
CA LEU A 77 1.72 14.62 -7.06
C LEU A 77 1.94 15.32 -8.41
N GLY A 78 1.29 14.89 -9.49
CA GLY A 78 1.46 15.44 -10.84
C GLY A 78 2.82 15.12 -11.46
N ILE A 79 3.50 14.08 -10.98
CA ILE A 79 4.77 13.59 -11.54
C ILE A 79 4.51 12.73 -12.78
N ASP A 80 3.48 11.89 -12.72
CA ASP A 80 3.03 11.05 -13.83
C ASP A 80 1.60 11.41 -14.22
N GLU A 81 1.23 11.17 -15.48
CA GLU A 81 -0.15 11.31 -15.93
C GLU A 81 -0.96 10.05 -15.62
N ALA A 82 -2.21 10.24 -15.16
CA ALA A 82 -3.15 9.14 -15.04
C ALA A 82 -3.45 8.58 -16.43
N GLN A 83 -3.23 7.28 -16.60
CA GLN A 83 -3.65 6.57 -17.82
C GLN A 83 -4.98 5.93 -17.46
N GLU A 84 -6.08 6.57 -17.88
CA GLU A 84 -7.45 6.01 -17.80
C GLU A 84 -7.66 4.87 -18.81
#